data_AF-A0A2V5NYU6-F1
#
_entry.id   AF-A0A2V5NYU6-F1
#
_cell.length_a   1.000
_cell.length_b   1.000
_cell.length_c   1.000
_cell.angle_alpha   90.00
_cell.angle_beta   90.00
_cell.angle_gamma   90.00
#
_symmetry.space_group_name_H-M   'P 1'
#
loop_
_entity.id
_entity.type
_entity.pdbx_description
1 polymer ?
#
loop_
_entity_poly.entity_id
_entity_poly.type
_entity_poly.pdbx_seq_one_letter_code
_entity_poly.pdbx_strand_id
1 'polypeptide(L)' 'MKAEDRYLKFVRWSEEDTRYIGYCPDLFPWGGVCEGQGEEETYARLRELVREEIEQLAATSAELPAPATRPMREPAGV' A
#
# COMPACT_ATOMS: atom_id res chain seq x y z
N MET A 1 9.00 -13.72 5.69
CA MET A 1 8.41 -12.41 5.34
C MET A 1 7.00 -12.39 5.87
N LYS A 2 6.58 -11.29 6.49
CA LYS A 2 5.17 -11.08 6.84
C LYS A 2 4.35 -10.95 5.56
N ALA A 3 3.06 -11.27 5.61
CA ALA A 3 2.19 -11.14 4.43
C ALA A 3 2.19 -9.70 3.87
N GLU A 4 2.21 -8.71 4.76
CA GLU A 4 2.27 -7.28 4.41
C GLU A 4 3.58 -6.86 3.72
N ASP A 5 4.67 -7.62 3.85
CA ASP A 5 5.97 -7.28 3.23
C ASP A 5 5.97 -7.52 1.72
N ARG A 6 4.94 -8.21 1.19
CA ARG A 6 4.82 -8.56 -0.23
C ARG A 6 4.26 -7.41 -1.08
N TYR A 7 3.63 -6.43 -0.45
CA TYR A 7 2.92 -5.35 -1.13
C TYR A 7 3.72 -4.05 -1.09
N LEU A 8 3.80 -3.39 -2.24
CA LEU A 8 4.42 -2.07 -2.33
C LEU A 8 3.56 -1.05 -1.58
N LYS A 9 4.17 -0.39 -0.59
CA LYS A 9 3.60 0.72 0.17
C LYS A 9 4.42 1.96 -0.12
N PHE A 10 3.76 3.06 -0.47
CA PHE A 10 4.43 4.33 -0.66
C PHE A 10 3.52 5.49 -0.26
N VAL A 11 4.12 6.62 0.05
CA VAL A 11 3.44 7.86 0.37
C VAL A 11 3.86 8.91 -0.65
N ARG A 12 2.93 9.78 -1.04
CA ARG A 12 3.19 10.87 -1.98
C ARG A 12 2.45 12.13 -1.53
N TRP A 13 3.09 13.29 -1.63
CA TRP A 13 2.42 14.57 -1.48
C TRP A 13 1.39 14.80 -2.59
N SER A 14 0.19 15.26 -2.23
CA SER A 14 -0.84 15.73 -3.14
C SER A 14 -0.94 17.25 -3.03
N GLU A 15 -0.65 17.96 -4.12
CA GLU A 15 -0.83 19.41 -4.19
C GLU A 15 -2.32 19.81 -4.10
N GLU A 16 -3.22 18.97 -4.63
CA GLU A 16 -4.67 19.20 -4.61
C GLU A 16 -5.22 19.14 -3.18
N ASP A 17 -4.81 18.12 -2.42
CA ASP A 17 -5.28 17.89 -1.05
C ASP A 17 -4.43 18.62 -0.01
N THR A 18 -3.27 19.15 -0.41
CA THR A 18 -2.25 19.71 0.49
C THR A 18 -1.86 18.75 1.62
N ARG A 19 -1.76 17.46 1.28
CA ARG A 19 -1.57 16.35 2.23
C ARG A 19 -0.74 15.23 1.62
N TYR A 20 -0.09 14.44 2.47
CA TYR A 20 0.50 13.17 2.09
C TYR A 20 -0.57 12.10 1.97
N ILE A 21 -0.56 11.36 0.87
CA ILE A 21 -1.47 10.26 0.59
C ILE A 21 -0.69 8.95 0.55
N GLY A 22 -1.13 7.96 1.33
CA GLY A 22 -0.58 6.61 1.37
C GLY A 22 -1.26 5.69 0.34
N TYR A 23 -0.48 4.88 -0.34
CA TYR A 23 -0.94 3.98 -1.39
C TYR A 23 -0.44 2.55 -1.17
N CYS A 24 -1.32 1.59 -1.44
CA CYS A 24 -0.99 0.16 -1.52
C CYS A 24 -1.85 -0.46 -2.65
N PRO A 25 -1.48 -0.24 -3.92
CA PRO A 25 -2.35 -0.48 -5.08
C PRO A 25 -2.79 -1.94 -5.26
N ASP A 26 -1.99 -2.90 -4.78
CA ASP A 26 -2.32 -4.33 -4.89
C ASP A 26 -3.44 -4.77 -3.93
N LEU A 27 -3.61 -4.08 -2.80
CA LEU A 27 -4.71 -4.31 -1.84
C LEU A 27 -5.85 -3.31 -2.00
N PHE A 28 -5.53 -2.07 -2.39
CA PHE A 28 -6.47 -0.96 -2.54
C PHE A 28 -6.35 -0.36 -3.95
N PRO A 29 -6.93 -1.02 -4.97
CA PRO A 29 -6.77 -0.61 -6.37
C PRO A 29 -7.51 0.69 -6.72
N TRP A 30 -8.43 1.15 -5.86
CA TRP A 30 -9.31 2.29 -6.16
C TRP A 30 -8.73 3.66 -5.76
N GLY A 31 -7.55 3.74 -5.15
CA GLY A 31 -6.90 5.03 -4.88
C GLY A 31 -6.04 5.06 -3.61
N GLY A 32 -5.98 6.25 -2.99
CA GLY A 32 -5.29 6.46 -1.72
C GLY A 32 -5.99 5.76 -0.57
N VAL A 33 -5.21 5.18 0.34
CA VAL A 33 -5.67 4.41 1.49
C VAL A 33 -5.88 5.31 2.71
N CYS A 34 -4.98 6.26 2.93
CA CYS A 34 -5.04 7.21 4.02
C CYS A 34 -4.31 8.51 3.68
N GLU A 35 -4.64 9.58 4.40
CA GLU A 35 -4.02 10.89 4.27
C GLU A 35 -3.40 11.35 5.59
N GLY A 36 -2.43 12.27 5.54
CA GLY A 36 -1.84 12.90 6.72
C GLY A 36 -0.99 14.14 6.39
N GLN A 37 -0.55 14.84 7.43
CA GLN A 37 0.25 16.07 7.30
C GLN A 37 1.76 15.81 7.22
N GLY A 38 2.22 14.66 7.71
CA GLY A 38 3.63 14.26 7.67
C GLY A 38 3.81 12.93 6.97
N GLU A 39 4.86 12.83 6.14
CA GLU A 39 5.16 11.62 5.37
C GLU A 39 5.30 10.37 6.26
N GLU A 40 6.05 10.48 7.37
CA GLU A 40 6.29 9.38 8.30
C GLU A 40 5.01 8.94 9.03
N GLU A 41 4.17 9.88 9.45
CA GLU A 41 2.90 9.61 10.11
C GLU A 41 1.95 8.88 9.15
N THR A 42 1.82 9.38 7.93
CA THR A 42 0.99 8.76 6.89
C THR A 42 1.48 7.35 6.58
N TYR A 43 2.80 7.14 6.48
CA TYR A 43 3.36 5.81 6.24
C TYR A 43 3.12 4.86 7.42
N ALA A 44 3.26 5.35 8.66
CA ALA A 44 2.97 4.56 9.85
C ALA A 44 1.51 4.10 9.86
N ARG A 45 0.56 5.00 9.57
CA ARG A 45 -0.86 4.69 9.45
C ARG A 45 -1.16 3.72 8.31
N LEU A 46 -0.54 3.91 7.15
CA LEU A 46 -0.68 3.03 5.98
C LEU A 46 -0.30 1.58 6.32
N ARG A 47 0.77 1.37 7.11
CA ARG A 47 1.19 0.02 7.52
C ARG A 47 0.14 -0.70 8.37
N GLU A 48 -0.50 0.01 9.30
CA GLU A 48 -1.53 -0.58 10.15
C GLU A 48 -2.77 -0.95 9.33
N LEU A 49 -3.25 -0.06 8.45
CA LEU A 49 -4.39 -0.35 7.57
C LEU A 49 -4.13 -1.54 6.64
N VAL A 50 -2.92 -1.66 6.09
CA VAL A 50 -2.54 -2.81 5.27
C VAL A 50 -2.54 -4.11 6.08
N ARG A 51 -2.12 -4.08 7.34
CA ARG A 51 -2.17 -5.26 8.22
C ARG A 51 -3.61 -5.65 8.51
N GLU A 52 -4.45 -4.68 8.86
CA GLU A 52 -5.87 -4.90 9.13
C GLU A 52 -6.59 -5.53 7.93
N GLU A 53 -6.33 -5.04 6.71
CA GLU A 53 -6.93 -5.59 5.48
C GLU A 53 -6.52 -7.05 5.24
N ILE A 54 -5.24 -7.37 5.43
CA ILE A 54 -4.72 -8.73 5.30
C ILE A 54 -5.37 -9.66 6.32
N GLU A 55 -5.53 -9.21 7.56
CA GLU A 55 -6.20 -9.98 8.62
C GLU A 55 -7.68 -10.22 8.28
N GLN A 56 -8.38 -9.24 7.73
CA GLN A 56 -9.77 -9.38 7.28
C GLN A 56 -9.92 -10.36 6.11
N LEU A 57 -9.04 -10.28 5.11
CA LEU A 57 -9.02 -11.23 3.98
C LEU A 57 -8.73 -12.66 4.46
N ALA A 58 -7.78 -12.82 5.39
CA ALA A 58 -7.49 -14.12 5.99
C ALA A 58 -8.69 -14.68 6.79
N ALA A 59 -9.39 -13.83 7.55
CA ALA A 59 -10.57 -14.23 8.32
C ALA A 59 -11.75 -14.65 7.43
N THR A 60 -11.89 -14.05 6.24
CA THR A 60 -12.94 -14.37 5.27
C THR A 60 -12.59 -15.55 4.36
N SER A 61 -11.44 -16.22 4.59
CA SER A 61 -10.89 -17.26 3.71
C SER A 61 -10.72 -16.79 2.25
N ALA A 62 -10.61 -15.48 2.03
CA ALA A 62 -10.29 -14.92 0.73
C ALA A 62 -8.78 -15.10 0.48
N GLU A 63 -8.43 -15.47 -0.74
CA GLU A 63 -7.03 -15.48 -1.15
C GLU A 63 -6.48 -14.05 -1.20
N LEU A 64 -5.29 -13.87 -0.67
CA LEU A 64 -4.57 -12.60 -0.75
C LEU A 64 -4.23 -12.30 -2.23
N PRO A 65 -4.47 -11.07 -2.71
CA PRO A 65 -4.17 -10.72 -4.10
C PRO A 65 -2.68 -10.87 -4.39
N ALA A 66 -2.35 -11.33 -5.59
CA ALA A 66 -0.96 -11.42 -6.01
C ALA A 66 -0.39 -10.00 -6.18
N PRO A 67 0.79 -9.69 -5.61
CA PRO A 67 1.41 -8.38 -5.79
C PRO A 67 1.78 -8.19 -7.27
N ALA A 68 1.16 -7.21 -7.92
CA ALA A 68 1.39 -6.86 -9.31
C ALA A 68 2.27 -5.60 -9.43
N THR A 69 2.26 -4.76 -8.39
CA THR A 69 2.97 -3.50 -8.36
C THR A 69 4.45 -3.73 -8.11
N ARG A 70 5.27 -3.41 -9.12
CA ARG A 70 6.70 -3.73 -9.10
C ARG A 70 7.50 -2.60 -8.46
N PRO A 71 8.37 -2.89 -7.47
CA PRO A 71 9.22 -1.89 -6.84
C PRO A 71 10.32 -1.38 -7.76
N MET A 72 10.68 -2.14 -8.80
CA MET A 72 11.73 -1.81 -9.77
C MET A 72 11.22 -2.04 -11.19
N ARG A 73 11.70 -1.23 -12.13
CA ARG A 73 11.52 -1.54 -13.56
C ARG A 73 12.30 -2.81 -13.89
N GLU A 74 11.75 -3.64 -14.77
CA GLU A 74 12.54 -4.73 -15.33
C GLU A 74 13.76 -4.16 -16.06
N PRO A 75 14.93 -4.80 -15.94
CA PRO A 75 16.02 -4.50 -16.86
C PRO A 75 15.49 -4.73 -18.28
N ALA A 76 15.66 -3.74 -19.15
CA ALA A 76 15.25 -3.87 -20.54
C ALA A 76 16.07 -5.00 -21.18
N GLY A 77 15.46 -6.18 -21.34
CA GLY A 77 15.96 -7.32 -22.11
C GLY A 77 17.36 -7.82 -21.74
N VAL A 78 17.42 -8.90 -20.95
CA VAL A 78 18.51 -9.89 -21.03
C VAL A 78 17.93 -11.18 -21.58
#